data_AF-A0A7S1XZN1-F1
#
_entry.id   AF-A0A7S1XZN1-F1
#
_cell.length_a   1.000
_cell.length_b   1.000
_cell.length_c   1.000
_cell.angle_alpha   90.00
_cell.angle_beta   90.00
_cell.angle_gamma   90.00
#
_symmetry.space_group_name_H-M   'P 1'
#
loop_
_entity.id
_entity.type
_entity.pdbx_description
1 polymer ?
#
loop_
_entity_poly.entity_id
_entity_poly.type
_entity_poly.pdbx_seq_one_letter_code
_entity_poly.pdbx_strand_id
1 'polypeptide(L)'
;MFGAAVLRQVKRIVAGLDPKTFKSSASELSDLVNLYGANSQAFLIACLLDAVDLSHGAASEADQLYLTLLGHELGRALGKANFVDIVLEAFRHLAALKARAGAALRVDEAYVGRISTALRLPLGQRVALAAALSYLADTDVALAAQRLLENLLREHLAARSANTEGGALGAAPALPEPLLYAALGVVTAPGGHTFDAQLARDLRAAAGSSSTTNGSGGNGGGGGG
;
A
#
# COMPACT_ATOMS: atom_id res chain seq x y z
N MET A 1 19.17 10.43 -15.78
CA MET A 1 19.40 11.13 -14.50
C MET A 1 18.15 11.95 -14.19
N PHE A 2 17.45 11.67 -13.08
CA PHE A 2 16.25 12.41 -12.68
C PHE A 2 16.67 13.77 -12.10
N GLY A 3 16.43 14.84 -12.84
CA GLY A 3 17.00 16.17 -12.56
C GLY A 3 15.99 17.19 -12.02
N ALA A 4 16.49 18.28 -11.43
CA ALA A 4 15.67 19.34 -10.84
C ALA A 4 14.67 19.99 -11.83
N ALA A 5 14.97 19.99 -13.13
CA ALA A 5 14.05 20.48 -14.16
C ALA A 5 12.79 19.62 -14.27
N VAL A 6 12.94 18.29 -14.23
CA VAL A 6 11.84 17.32 -14.30
C VAL A 6 10.98 17.41 -13.04
N LEU A 7 11.61 17.51 -11.86
CA LEU A 7 10.91 17.73 -10.59
C LEU A 7 10.01 18.97 -10.64
N ARG A 8 10.52 20.07 -11.20
CA ARG A 8 9.74 21.31 -11.37
C ARG A 8 8.61 21.14 -12.38
N GLN A 9 8.84 20.39 -13.47
CA GLN A 9 7.81 20.13 -14.47
C GLN A 9 6.66 19.30 -13.87
N VAL A 10 6.96 18.19 -13.19
CA VAL A 10 5.96 17.36 -12.51
C VAL A 10 5.14 18.20 -11.53
N LYS A 11 5.81 18.97 -10.66
CA LYS A 11 5.11 19.88 -9.73
C LYS A 11 4.19 20.87 -10.41
N ARG A 12 4.65 21.48 -11.52
CA ARG A 12 3.87 22.46 -12.26
C ARG A 12 2.63 21.84 -12.89
N ILE A 13 2.77 20.66 -13.50
CA ILE A 13 1.64 19.97 -14.13
C ILE A 13 0.62 19.58 -13.06
N VAL A 14 1.08 19.02 -11.94
CA VAL A 14 0.19 18.65 -10.82
C VAL A 14 -0.54 19.88 -10.28
N ALA A 15 0.17 20.98 -9.98
CA ALA A 15 -0.46 22.20 -9.47
C ALA A 15 -1.45 22.87 -10.44
N GLY A 16 -1.37 22.55 -11.74
CA GLY A 16 -2.23 23.07 -12.79
C GLY A 16 -3.25 22.06 -13.31
N LEU A 17 -3.53 20.98 -12.58
CA LEU A 17 -4.55 20.00 -12.97
C LEU A 17 -5.94 20.64 -12.99
N ASP A 18 -6.61 20.51 -14.14
CA ASP A 18 -7.96 21.02 -14.37
C ASP A 18 -8.77 19.96 -15.13
N PRO A 19 -10.11 19.86 -14.94
CA PRO A 19 -10.93 18.88 -15.64
C PRO A 19 -10.78 18.92 -17.17
N LYS A 20 -10.55 20.11 -17.76
CA LYS A 20 -10.43 20.30 -19.22
C LYS A 20 -9.10 19.78 -19.76
N THR A 21 -8.02 19.88 -18.98
CA THR A 21 -6.67 19.47 -19.39
C THR A 21 -6.26 18.13 -18.80
N PHE A 22 -7.08 17.53 -17.94
CA PHE A 22 -6.74 16.33 -17.18
C PHE A 22 -6.11 15.22 -18.02
N LYS A 23 -6.71 14.89 -19.18
CA LYS A 23 -6.22 13.83 -20.06
C LYS A 23 -4.83 14.13 -20.65
N SER A 24 -4.59 15.38 -21.09
CA SER A 24 -3.28 15.75 -21.62
C SER A 24 -2.24 15.82 -20.51
N SER A 25 -2.59 16.38 -19.36
CA SER A 25 -1.70 16.45 -18.19
C SER A 25 -1.34 15.06 -17.66
N ALA A 26 -2.31 14.13 -17.58
CA ALA A 26 -2.07 12.75 -17.18
C ALA A 26 -1.17 12.01 -18.18
N SER A 27 -1.34 12.24 -19.49
CA SER A 27 -0.47 11.67 -20.52
C SER A 27 0.95 12.18 -20.39
N GLU A 28 1.14 13.50 -20.27
CA GLU A 28 2.46 14.11 -20.11
C GLU A 28 3.18 13.60 -18.85
N LEU A 29 2.46 13.48 -17.73
CA LEU A 29 3.00 12.89 -16.51
C LEU A 29 3.39 11.42 -16.69
N SER A 30 2.58 10.64 -17.40
CA SER A 30 2.89 9.24 -17.71
C SER A 30 4.15 9.12 -18.57
N ASP A 31 4.32 9.99 -19.57
CA ASP A 31 5.51 10.01 -20.44
C ASP A 31 6.77 10.37 -19.63
N LEU A 32 6.69 11.34 -18.72
CA LEU A 32 7.77 11.65 -17.79
C LEU A 32 8.11 10.45 -16.90
N VAL A 33 7.11 9.76 -16.36
CA VAL A 33 7.32 8.55 -15.55
C VAL A 33 7.98 7.43 -16.36
N ASN A 34 7.56 7.23 -17.61
CA ASN A 34 8.14 6.21 -18.48
C ASN A 34 9.59 6.53 -18.85
N LEU A 35 9.92 7.82 -19.02
CA LEU A 35 11.26 8.27 -19.39
C LEU A 35 12.26 8.22 -18.22
N TYR A 36 11.82 8.55 -17.01
CA TYR A 36 12.69 8.68 -15.83
C TYR A 36 12.53 7.57 -14.79
N GLY A 37 11.57 6.66 -14.97
CA GLY A 37 11.42 5.41 -14.22
C GLY A 37 10.79 5.55 -12.84
N ALA A 38 11.20 4.67 -11.92
CA ALA A 38 10.57 4.52 -10.60
C ALA A 38 10.68 5.78 -9.72
N ASN A 39 11.80 6.51 -9.79
CA ASN A 39 11.99 7.74 -8.99
C ASN A 39 11.03 8.85 -9.42
N SER A 40 10.77 9.01 -10.72
CA SER A 40 9.75 9.95 -11.19
C SER A 40 8.35 9.56 -10.76
N GLN A 41 8.05 8.25 -10.74
CA GLN A 41 6.78 7.75 -10.28
C GLN A 41 6.58 8.04 -8.78
N ALA A 42 7.59 7.73 -7.96
CA ALA A 42 7.58 8.03 -6.54
C ALA A 42 7.37 9.53 -6.26
N PHE A 43 8.09 10.39 -7.00
CA PHE A 43 7.94 11.84 -6.85
C PHE A 43 6.57 12.36 -7.31
N LEU A 44 5.99 11.81 -8.37
CA LEU A 44 4.63 12.14 -8.81
C LEU A 44 3.60 11.75 -7.73
N ILE A 45 3.69 10.53 -7.20
CA ILE A 45 2.84 10.07 -6.09
C ILE A 45 2.95 11.04 -4.91
N ALA A 46 4.17 11.47 -4.57
CA ALA A 46 4.40 12.43 -3.49
C ALA A 46 3.72 13.79 -3.74
N CYS A 47 3.80 14.32 -4.97
CA CYS A 47 3.15 15.58 -5.33
C CYS A 47 1.63 15.48 -5.26
N LEU A 48 1.06 14.34 -5.66
CA LEU A 48 -0.38 14.10 -5.59
C LEU A 48 -0.84 13.97 -4.13
N LEU A 49 -0.11 13.23 -3.29
CA LEU A 49 -0.38 13.13 -1.86
C LEU A 49 -0.26 14.47 -1.13
N ASP A 50 0.65 15.35 -1.58
CA ASP A 50 0.81 16.69 -1.03
C ASP A 50 -0.37 17.62 -1.41
N ALA A 51 -0.93 17.42 -2.60
CA ALA A 51 -2.03 18.23 -3.16
C ALA A 51 -3.42 17.83 -2.64
N VAL A 52 -3.62 16.58 -2.21
CA VAL A 52 -4.89 16.13 -1.63
C VAL A 52 -4.98 16.56 -0.17
N ASP A 53 -6.03 17.31 0.17
CA ASP A 53 -6.36 17.57 1.57
C ASP A 53 -7.35 16.52 2.11
N LEU A 54 -6.84 15.60 2.93
CA LEU A 54 -7.67 14.57 3.58
C LEU A 54 -8.11 14.97 4.99
N SER A 55 -7.78 16.17 5.48
CA SER A 55 -7.99 16.58 6.88
C SER A 55 -9.45 16.53 7.33
N HIS A 56 -10.41 16.79 6.44
CA HIS A 56 -11.84 16.92 6.76
C HIS A 56 -12.72 15.73 6.36
N GLY A 57 -12.12 14.56 6.09
CA GLY A 57 -12.82 13.28 5.94
C GLY A 57 -13.46 13.03 4.57
N ALA A 58 -14.04 14.06 3.93
CA ALA A 58 -14.53 13.98 2.56
C ALA A 58 -13.60 14.76 1.62
N ALA A 59 -13.12 14.11 0.57
CA ALA A 59 -12.35 14.75 -0.49
C ALA A 59 -13.22 15.75 -1.26
N SER A 60 -12.71 16.96 -1.48
CA SER A 60 -13.40 17.96 -2.30
C SER A 60 -13.45 17.53 -3.77
N GLU A 61 -14.27 18.21 -4.58
CA GLU A 61 -14.31 17.97 -6.04
C GLU A 61 -12.95 18.23 -6.71
N ALA A 62 -12.17 19.19 -6.20
CA ALA A 62 -10.80 19.42 -6.64
C ALA A 62 -9.86 18.26 -6.27
N ASP A 63 -10.04 17.68 -5.07
CA ASP A 63 -9.30 16.51 -4.63
C ASP A 63 -9.60 15.27 -5.47
N GLN A 64 -10.79 15.16 -6.07
CA GLN A 64 -11.16 14.00 -6.88
C GLN A 64 -10.26 13.82 -8.10
N LEU A 65 -9.78 14.91 -8.72
CA LEU A 65 -8.83 14.82 -9.84
C LEU A 65 -7.49 14.24 -9.38
N TYR A 66 -6.96 14.76 -8.27
CA TYR A 66 -5.72 14.27 -7.67
C TYR A 66 -5.84 12.82 -7.23
N LEU A 67 -6.95 12.45 -6.58
CA LEU A 67 -7.24 11.08 -6.14
C LEU A 67 -7.39 10.12 -7.31
N THR A 68 -8.03 10.55 -8.39
CA THR A 68 -8.17 9.73 -9.60
C THR A 68 -6.81 9.42 -10.21
N LEU A 69 -5.95 10.43 -10.36
CA LEU A 69 -4.60 10.24 -10.91
C LEU A 69 -3.70 9.46 -9.95
N LEU A 70 -3.83 9.72 -8.64
CA LEU A 70 -3.10 9.00 -7.59
C LEU A 70 -3.46 7.51 -7.59
N GLY A 71 -4.75 7.18 -7.74
CA GLY A 71 -5.22 5.79 -7.85
C GLY A 71 -4.67 5.09 -9.09
N HIS A 72 -4.61 5.78 -10.22
CA HIS A 72 -3.99 5.26 -11.44
C HIS A 72 -2.50 4.97 -11.24
N GLU A 73 -1.74 5.93 -10.69
CA GLU A 73 -0.28 5.77 -10.53
C GLU A 73 0.10 4.77 -9.45
N LEU A 74 -0.65 4.70 -8.34
CA LEU A 74 -0.47 3.63 -7.35
C LEU A 74 -0.84 2.27 -7.94
N GLY A 75 -1.94 2.16 -8.68
CA GLY A 75 -2.30 0.93 -9.40
C GLY A 75 -1.20 0.45 -10.35
N ARG A 76 -0.55 1.39 -11.07
CA ARG A 76 0.62 1.10 -11.90
C ARG A 76 1.84 0.66 -11.09
N ALA A 77 2.06 1.25 -9.91
CA ALA A 77 3.17 0.88 -9.04
C ALA A 77 2.97 -0.52 -8.43
N LEU A 78 1.73 -0.87 -8.09
CA LEU A 78 1.35 -2.13 -7.46
C LEU A 78 1.67 -3.36 -8.31
N GLY A 79 1.64 -3.23 -9.63
CA GLY A 79 2.05 -4.29 -10.55
C GLY A 79 3.56 -4.49 -10.66
N LYS A 80 4.39 -3.68 -9.96
CA LYS A 80 5.85 -3.72 -10.07
C LYS A 80 6.48 -4.43 -8.87
N ALA A 81 7.55 -5.18 -9.13
CA ALA A 81 8.30 -5.89 -8.08
C ALA A 81 8.90 -4.95 -7.03
N ASN A 82 9.20 -3.69 -7.40
CA ASN A 82 9.74 -2.66 -6.53
C ASN A 82 8.66 -1.73 -5.93
N PHE A 83 7.43 -2.18 -5.81
CA PHE A 83 6.32 -1.39 -5.26
C PHE A 83 6.65 -0.77 -3.90
N VAL A 84 7.22 -1.57 -2.98
CA VAL A 84 7.58 -1.11 -1.63
C VAL A 84 8.59 0.04 -1.68
N ASP A 85 9.62 -0.06 -2.53
CA ASP A 85 10.62 0.99 -2.71
C ASP A 85 10.00 2.28 -3.27
N ILE A 86 9.08 2.14 -4.24
CA ILE A 86 8.36 3.28 -4.83
C ILE A 86 7.54 4.01 -3.76
N VAL A 87 6.83 3.27 -2.90
CA VAL A 87 6.05 3.85 -1.80
C VAL A 87 6.94 4.53 -0.78
N LEU A 88 7.99 3.86 -0.33
CA LEU A 88 8.95 4.42 0.62
C LEU A 88 9.55 5.72 0.11
N GLU A 89 9.98 5.74 -1.16
CA GLU A 89 10.57 6.91 -1.78
C GLU A 89 9.54 8.03 -1.99
N ALA A 90 8.28 7.70 -2.30
CA ALA A 90 7.20 8.68 -2.41
C ALA A 90 6.94 9.38 -1.07
N PHE A 91 6.92 8.63 0.04
CA PHE A 91 6.73 9.20 1.37
C PHE A 91 7.95 10.00 1.85
N ARG A 92 9.17 9.59 1.49
CA ARG A 92 10.38 10.43 1.72
C ARG A 92 10.29 11.76 0.98
N HIS A 93 9.86 11.74 -0.28
CA HIS A 93 9.63 12.95 -1.05
C HIS A 93 8.52 13.80 -0.43
N LEU A 94 7.40 13.20 0.00
CA LEU A 94 6.31 13.89 0.66
C LEU A 94 6.76 14.59 1.95
N ALA A 95 7.54 13.90 2.79
CA ALA A 95 8.14 14.49 3.98
C ALA A 95 9.02 15.69 3.64
N ALA A 96 9.84 15.60 2.59
CA ALA A 96 10.66 16.72 2.13
C ALA A 96 9.84 17.88 1.55
N LEU A 97 8.68 17.62 0.94
CA LEU A 97 7.75 18.64 0.46
C LEU A 97 7.11 19.38 1.63
N LYS A 98 6.55 18.65 2.60
CA LYS A 98 5.93 19.21 3.80
C LYS A 98 6.95 20.00 4.63
N ALA A 99 8.16 19.49 4.83
CA ALA A 99 9.21 20.17 5.56
C ALA A 99 9.59 21.52 4.93
N ARG A 100 9.66 21.60 3.59
CA ARG A 100 9.89 22.87 2.87
C ARG A 100 8.75 23.87 3.02
N ALA A 101 7.52 23.38 3.23
CA ALA A 101 6.35 24.20 3.52
C ALA A 101 6.22 24.55 5.02
N GLY A 102 7.17 24.14 5.87
CA GLY A 102 7.14 24.37 7.31
C GLY A 102 6.17 23.45 8.08
N ALA A 103 5.73 22.35 7.47
CA ALA A 103 4.83 21.37 8.06
C ALA A 103 5.54 20.03 8.30
N ALA A 104 5.23 19.36 9.42
CA ALA A 104 5.64 17.97 9.62
C ALA A 104 4.67 17.02 8.90
N LEU A 105 5.21 15.96 8.30
CA LEU A 105 4.38 14.89 7.75
C LEU A 105 3.72 14.14 8.91
N ARG A 106 2.39 14.21 9.00
CA ARG A 106 1.60 13.45 9.98
C ARG A 106 0.86 12.33 9.27
N VAL A 107 1.43 11.13 9.33
CA VAL A 107 0.79 9.90 8.85
C VAL A 107 0.30 9.15 10.08
N ASP A 108 -0.95 9.41 10.45
CA ASP A 108 -1.65 8.64 11.47
C ASP A 108 -2.45 7.49 10.85
N GLU A 109 -2.97 6.61 11.70
CA GLU A 109 -3.83 5.49 11.27
C GLU A 109 -5.02 5.98 10.43
N ALA A 110 -5.60 7.12 10.82
CA ALA A 110 -6.70 7.75 10.11
C ALA A 110 -6.29 8.24 8.71
N TYR A 111 -5.06 8.74 8.51
CA TYR A 111 -4.54 9.19 7.22
C TYR A 111 -4.38 8.02 6.27
N VAL A 112 -3.77 6.91 6.72
CA VAL A 112 -3.64 5.71 5.89
C VAL A 112 -5.01 5.09 5.60
N GLY A 113 -5.93 5.10 6.57
CA GLY A 113 -7.33 4.70 6.37
C GLY A 113 -8.06 5.56 5.35
N ARG A 114 -7.92 6.89 5.42
CA ARG A 114 -8.48 7.85 4.46
C ARG A 114 -7.92 7.64 3.06
N ILE A 115 -6.60 7.52 2.90
CA ILE A 115 -5.97 7.21 1.61
C ILE A 115 -6.48 5.88 1.06
N SER A 116 -6.47 4.83 1.88
CA SER A 116 -6.90 3.49 1.47
C SER A 116 -8.35 3.49 0.98
N THR A 117 -9.21 4.27 1.64
CA THR A 117 -10.63 4.41 1.31
C THR A 117 -10.82 5.25 0.05
N ALA A 118 -10.16 6.41 -0.03
CA ALA A 118 -10.23 7.31 -1.17
C ALA A 118 -9.77 6.65 -2.47
N LEU A 119 -8.76 5.78 -2.37
CA LEU A 119 -8.19 5.04 -3.49
C LEU A 119 -8.82 3.66 -3.72
N ARG A 120 -9.79 3.26 -2.88
CA ARG A 120 -10.46 1.95 -2.93
C ARG A 120 -9.46 0.78 -3.00
N LEU A 121 -8.38 0.85 -2.23
CA LEU A 121 -7.33 -0.15 -2.27
C LEU A 121 -7.86 -1.51 -1.74
N PRO A 122 -7.73 -2.61 -2.48
CA PRO A 122 -8.00 -3.94 -1.96
C PRO A 122 -7.06 -4.28 -0.79
N LEU A 123 -7.51 -5.21 0.06
CA LEU A 123 -6.85 -5.54 1.33
C LEU A 123 -5.35 -5.82 1.19
N GLY A 124 -4.92 -6.62 0.20
CA GLY A 124 -3.51 -6.92 -0.01
C GLY A 124 -2.66 -5.66 -0.26
N GLN A 125 -3.22 -4.65 -0.93
CA GLN A 125 -2.52 -3.40 -1.20
C GLN A 125 -2.49 -2.49 0.02
N ARG A 126 -3.54 -2.52 0.86
CA ARG A 126 -3.57 -1.84 2.16
C ARG A 126 -2.52 -2.42 3.11
N VAL A 127 -2.40 -3.75 3.16
CA VAL A 127 -1.37 -4.46 3.93
C VAL A 127 0.02 -4.13 3.41
N ALA A 128 0.24 -4.16 2.10
CA ALA A 128 1.53 -3.81 1.51
C ALA A 128 1.92 -2.34 1.77
N LEU A 129 0.96 -1.42 1.70
CA LEU A 129 1.16 -0.01 2.03
C LEU A 129 1.53 0.17 3.50
N ALA A 130 0.76 -0.44 4.42
CA ALA A 130 1.03 -0.38 5.85
C ALA A 130 2.40 -0.99 6.21
N ALA A 131 2.74 -2.14 5.63
CA ALA A 131 4.04 -2.75 5.78
C ALA A 131 5.16 -1.85 5.26
N ALA A 132 5.01 -1.25 4.06
CA ALA A 132 6.00 -0.33 3.52
C ALA A 132 6.21 0.87 4.46
N LEU A 133 5.14 1.49 4.95
CA LEU A 133 5.22 2.64 5.86
C LEU A 133 5.89 2.32 7.20
N SER A 134 5.81 1.07 7.67
CA SER A 134 6.49 0.63 8.89
C SER A 134 8.03 0.66 8.80
N TYR A 135 8.58 0.69 7.58
CA TYR A 135 10.03 0.81 7.33
C TYR A 135 10.51 2.26 7.15
N LEU A 136 9.63 3.26 7.31
CA LEU A 136 10.06 4.66 7.28
C LEU A 136 10.92 5.00 8.50
N ALA A 137 11.87 5.91 8.31
CA ALA A 137 12.78 6.36 9.38
C ALA A 137 12.06 7.20 10.45
N ASP A 138 10.89 7.76 10.12
CA ASP A 138 10.07 8.50 11.06
C ASP A 138 9.36 7.53 12.01
N THR A 139 9.76 7.56 13.28
CA THR A 139 9.30 6.61 14.30
C THR A 139 7.80 6.70 14.54
N ASP A 140 7.21 7.90 14.50
CA ASP A 140 5.78 8.08 14.76
C ASP A 140 4.95 7.49 13.61
N VAL A 141 5.39 7.73 12.38
CA VAL A 141 4.75 7.18 11.17
C VAL A 141 4.90 5.66 11.12
N ALA A 142 6.09 5.14 11.43
CA ALA A 142 6.34 3.71 11.45
C ALA A 142 5.44 3.00 12.48
N LEU A 143 5.28 3.58 13.67
CA LEU A 143 4.50 3.02 14.76
C LEU A 143 2.99 3.09 14.48
N ALA A 144 2.52 4.18 13.88
CA ALA A 144 1.14 4.28 13.39
C ALA A 144 0.84 3.24 12.29
N ALA A 145 1.78 3.04 11.36
CA ALA A 145 1.66 2.04 10.30
C ALA A 145 1.66 0.59 10.83
N GLN A 146 2.46 0.30 11.86
CA GLN A 146 2.47 -0.99 12.56
C GLN A 146 1.12 -1.31 13.22
N ARG A 147 0.53 -0.34 13.94
CA ARG A 147 -0.80 -0.51 14.56
C ARG A 147 -1.89 -0.76 13.51
N LEU A 148 -1.86 -0.01 12.41
CA LEU A 148 -2.80 -0.20 11.31
C LEU A 148 -2.63 -1.57 10.65
N LEU A 149 -1.39 -2.02 10.43
CA LEU A 149 -1.09 -3.35 9.92
C LEU A 149 -1.68 -4.43 10.84
N GLU A 150 -1.54 -4.26 12.15
CA GLU A 150 -2.12 -5.17 13.14
C GLU A 150 -3.65 -5.25 13.02
N ASN A 151 -4.32 -4.10 12.95
CA ASN A 151 -5.77 -4.02 12.83
C ASN A 151 -6.27 -4.67 11.53
N LEU A 152 -5.61 -4.39 10.39
CA LEU A 152 -5.96 -5.00 9.10
C LEU A 152 -5.81 -6.53 9.11
N LEU A 153 -4.79 -7.05 9.79
CA LEU A 153 -4.57 -8.50 9.88
C LEU A 153 -5.58 -9.15 10.83
N ARG A 154 -5.89 -8.53 11.97
CA ARG A 154 -6.93 -9.00 12.89
C ARG A 154 -8.29 -9.07 12.20
N GLU A 155 -8.68 -8.01 11.48
CA GLU A 155 -9.92 -7.99 10.69
C GLU A 155 -9.95 -9.12 9.65
N HIS A 156 -8.84 -9.35 8.96
CA HIS A 156 -8.76 -10.40 7.95
C HIS A 156 -8.87 -11.81 8.55
N LEU A 157 -8.19 -12.06 9.68
CA LEU A 157 -8.23 -13.35 10.37
C LEU A 157 -9.63 -13.62 10.95
N ALA A 158 -10.28 -12.60 11.54
CA ALA A 158 -11.64 -12.70 12.04
C ALA A 158 -12.67 -12.98 10.91
N ALA A 159 -12.49 -12.35 9.74
CA ALA A 159 -13.32 -12.62 8.57
C ALA A 159 -13.13 -14.05 8.04
N ARG A 160 -11.90 -14.60 8.12
CA ARG A 160 -11.62 -16.00 7.76
C ARG A 160 -12.27 -16.99 8.73
N SER A 161 -12.21 -16.75 10.05
CA SER A 161 -12.84 -17.64 11.03
C SER A 161 -14.36 -17.68 10.87
N ALA A 162 -15.01 -16.53 10.64
CA ALA A 162 -16.46 -16.47 10.41
C ALA A 162 -16.90 -17.23 9.14
N ASN A 163 -16.13 -17.17 8.05
CA ASN A 163 -16.42 -17.89 6.81
C ASN A 163 -16.13 -19.39 6.90
N THR A 164 -15.44 -19.86 7.94
CA THR A 164 -15.18 -21.29 8.15
C THR A 164 -16.37 -21.95 8.86
N GLU A 165 -17.16 -21.18 9.63
CA GLU A 165 -18.37 -21.67 10.32
C GLU A 165 -19.64 -21.56 9.47
N GLY A 166 -19.68 -20.65 8.49
CA GLY A 166 -20.75 -20.54 7.48
C GLY A 166 -20.35 -21.17 6.15
N GLY A 167 -20.85 -22.36 5.85
CA GLY A 167 -20.46 -23.17 4.69
C GLY A 167 -20.26 -22.41 3.36
N ALA A 168 -19.06 -22.57 2.80
CA ALA A 168 -18.73 -22.62 1.37
C ALA A 168 -19.39 -21.60 0.39
N LEU A 169 -19.57 -20.33 0.78
CA LEU A 169 -19.85 -19.27 -0.19
C LEU A 169 -19.09 -17.98 0.17
N GLY A 170 -17.90 -17.85 -0.43
CA GLY A 170 -17.08 -16.63 -0.37
C GLY A 170 -15.79 -16.81 0.41
N ALA A 171 -14.79 -17.44 -0.21
CA ALA A 171 -13.43 -17.39 0.32
C ALA A 171 -13.00 -15.92 0.44
N ALA A 172 -12.74 -15.44 1.66
CA ALA A 172 -12.12 -14.13 1.85
C ALA A 172 -10.85 -14.08 1.00
N PRO A 173 -10.58 -12.99 0.25
CA PRO A 173 -9.44 -12.95 -0.66
C PRO A 173 -8.17 -13.22 0.12
N ALA A 174 -7.54 -14.37 -0.13
CA ALA A 174 -6.37 -14.80 0.60
C ALA A 174 -5.26 -13.77 0.40
N LEU A 175 -4.71 -13.25 1.50
CA LEU A 175 -3.50 -12.45 1.44
C LEU A 175 -2.38 -13.28 0.81
N PRO A 176 -1.67 -12.76 -0.21
CA PRO A 176 -0.49 -13.41 -0.76
C PRO A 176 0.52 -13.78 0.34
N GLU A 177 1.04 -15.00 0.30
CA GLU A 177 2.01 -15.52 1.28
C GLU A 177 3.20 -14.58 1.55
N PRO A 178 3.80 -13.92 0.52
CA PRO A 178 4.89 -12.96 0.75
C PRO A 178 4.48 -11.77 1.62
N LEU A 179 3.23 -11.33 1.54
CA LEU A 179 2.72 -10.23 2.38
C LEU A 179 2.46 -10.69 3.81
N LEU A 180 2.07 -11.95 4.01
CA LEU A 180 1.98 -12.56 5.34
C LEU A 180 3.36 -12.65 6.00
N TYR A 181 4.40 -13.06 5.27
CA TYR A 181 5.77 -13.09 5.79
C TYR A 181 6.32 -11.69 6.06
N ALA A 182 6.07 -10.72 5.17
CA ALA A 182 6.47 -9.33 5.39
C ALA A 182 5.78 -8.75 6.63
N ALA A 183 4.48 -9.03 6.80
CA ALA A 183 3.74 -8.65 7.99
C ALA A 183 4.29 -9.33 9.25
N LEU A 184 4.58 -10.63 9.20
CA LEU A 184 5.23 -11.37 10.30
C LEU A 184 6.59 -10.76 10.66
N GLY A 185 7.39 -10.35 9.69
CA GLY A 185 8.68 -9.69 9.92
C GLY A 185 8.54 -8.37 10.67
N VAL A 186 7.52 -7.57 10.33
CA VAL A 186 7.20 -6.32 11.04
C VAL A 186 6.65 -6.60 12.44
N VAL A 187 5.78 -7.60 12.58
CA VAL A 187 5.13 -8.02 13.84
C VAL A 187 6.10 -8.70 14.82
N THR A 188 7.22 -9.25 14.33
CA THR A 188 8.21 -9.95 15.16
C THR A 188 9.51 -9.16 15.37
N ALA A 189 9.60 -7.95 14.82
CA ALA A 189 10.77 -7.11 14.96
C ALA A 189 11.00 -6.71 16.44
N PRO A 190 12.22 -6.92 16.99
CA PRO A 190 12.53 -6.57 18.37
C PRO A 190 12.74 -5.06 18.49
N GLY A 191 11.66 -4.32 18.77
CA GLY A 191 11.75 -2.88 19.00
C GLY A 191 10.42 -2.17 18.91
N GLY A 192 9.74 -2.00 20.05
CA GLY A 192 8.62 -1.08 20.21
C GLY A 192 7.25 -1.76 20.16
N HIS A 193 6.76 -2.13 21.35
CA HIS A 193 5.48 -2.76 21.65
C HIS A 193 5.44 -4.28 21.40
N THR A 194 5.20 -5.01 22.48
CA THR A 194 4.89 -6.43 22.50
C THR A 194 3.67 -6.67 21.63
N PHE A 195 3.89 -7.05 20.37
CA PHE A 195 2.83 -7.62 19.54
C PHE A 195 2.20 -8.80 20.27
N ASP A 196 0.88 -8.92 20.15
CA ASP A 196 0.11 -9.98 20.77
C ASP A 196 0.65 -11.34 20.28
N ALA A 197 1.22 -12.12 21.20
CA ALA A 197 1.79 -13.44 20.89
C ALA A 197 0.74 -14.40 20.30
N GLN A 198 -0.55 -14.08 20.46
CA GLN A 198 -1.66 -14.77 19.80
C GLN A 198 -1.71 -14.44 18.30
N LEU A 199 -1.62 -13.17 17.90
CA LEU A 199 -1.65 -12.74 16.50
C LEU A 199 -0.48 -13.33 15.69
N ALA A 200 0.72 -13.34 16.28
CA ALA A 200 1.88 -13.97 15.64
C ALA A 200 1.72 -15.49 15.44
N ARG A 201 1.03 -16.17 16.36
CA ARG A 201 0.70 -17.60 16.22
C ARG A 201 -0.36 -17.82 15.14
N ASP A 202 -1.40 -17.00 15.11
CA ASP A 202 -2.49 -17.11 14.13
C ASP A 202 -2.00 -16.81 12.70
N LEU A 203 -1.10 -15.84 12.53
CA LEU A 203 -0.44 -15.56 11.26
C LEU A 203 0.46 -16.71 10.80
N ARG A 204 1.20 -17.36 11.72
CA ARG A 204 2.00 -18.55 11.39
C ARG A 204 1.13 -19.73 10.97
N ALA A 205 0.00 -19.95 11.65
CA ALA A 205 -0.96 -20.98 11.27
C ALA A 205 -1.61 -20.67 9.89
N ALA A 206 -1.89 -19.41 9.63
CA ALA A 206 -2.42 -18.95 8.34
C ALA A 206 -1.42 -19.10 7.18
N ALA A 207 -0.12 -18.88 7.43
CA ALA A 207 0.94 -19.10 6.44
C ALA A 207 1.24 -20.59 6.20
N GLY A 208 1.22 -21.42 7.26
CA GLY A 208 1.49 -22.86 7.15
C GLY A 208 0.34 -23.70 6.55
N SER A 209 -0.90 -23.20 6.57
CA SER A 209 -2.05 -23.90 5.96
C SER A 209 -2.09 -23.79 4.43
N SER A 210 -1.42 -22.79 3.84
CA SER A 210 -1.27 -22.61 2.40
C SER A 210 -0.33 -23.62 1.74
N SER A 211 0.61 -24.22 2.47
CA SER A 211 1.60 -25.15 1.92
C SER A 211 1.11 -26.60 1.76
N THR A 212 -0.10 -26.92 2.25
CA THR A 212 -0.61 -28.31 2.32
C THR A 212 -1.55 -28.74 1.19
N THR A 213 -1.84 -27.91 0.19
CA THR A 213 -2.82 -28.25 -0.87
C THR A 213 -2.25 -28.66 -2.22
N ASN A 214 -0.93 -28.84 -2.36
CA ASN A 214 -0.33 -29.35 -3.61
C ASN A 214 0.55 -30.59 -3.34
N GLY A 215 -0.06 -31.77 -3.31
CA GLY A 215 0.70 -33.01 -3.34
C GLY A 215 -0.01 -34.24 -2.78
N SER A 216 -1.03 -34.75 -3.47
CA SER A 216 -1.39 -36.17 -3.36
C SER A 216 -2.22 -36.62 -4.56
N GLY A 217 -1.56 -36.72 -5.72
CA GLY A 217 -2.07 -37.40 -6.91
C GLY A 217 -1.19 -38.61 -7.25
N GLY A 218 -0.82 -39.42 -6.25
CA GLY A 218 -0.09 -40.67 -6.46
C GLY A 218 -1.07 -41.80 -6.79
N ASN A 219 -1.36 -41.97 -8.07
CA ASN A 219 -2.21 -43.04 -8.60
C ASN A 219 -1.59 -44.41 -8.31
N GLY A 220 -2.18 -45.16 -7.38
CA GLY A 220 -1.82 -46.55 -7.09
C GLY A 220 -2.43 -47.50 -8.12
N GLY A 221 -1.65 -47.88 -9.13
CA GLY A 221 -1.96 -48.99 -10.02
C GLY A 221 -1.34 -50.29 -9.51
N GLY A 222 -2.03 -50.96 -8.58
CA GLY A 222 -1.75 -52.34 -8.16
C GLY A 222 -2.38 -53.34 -9.14
N GLY A 223 -1.63 -54.37 -9.50
CA GLY A 223 -2.02 -55.39 -10.47
C GLY A 223 -2.92 -56.51 -9.94
N GLY A 224 -3.14 -57.49 -10.83
CA GLY A 224 -3.83 -58.76 -10.61
C GLY A 224 -5.05 -58.86 -11.55
N GLY A 225 -5.22 -59.89 -12.38
CA GLY A 225 -4.48 -61.11 -12.71
C GLY A 225 -5.14 -61.73 -13.95
#